data_AF-A0A2J6RRY9-F1
#
_entry.id   AF-A0A2J6RRY9-F1
#
_cell.length_a   1.000
_cell.length_b   1.000
_cell.length_c   1.000
_cell.angle_alpha   90.00
_cell.angle_beta   90.00
_cell.angle_gamma   90.00
#
_symmetry.space_group_name_H-M   'P 1'
#
loop_
_entity.id
_entity.type
_entity.pdbx_description
1 polymer ?
#
loop_
_entity_poly.entity_id
_entity_poly.type
_entity_poly.pdbx_seq_one_letter_code
_entity_poly.pdbx_strand_id
1 'polypeptide(L)'
;MRRKVLDAITLSTDPEIFAPVAEHCHLLLKSCSHRNFIRLGVSNGTFETICVATTLGIVLTIGGIMAMLLLAFESPGFRQCSRWRGIGIWPMWATGLGLILSGLRGSCFFLLLFSRRQPLPWERFEEDNSQAEKKKNKFIRLVSRLMIFDRKLKVKDDNLRRLQHKVVFQSLLGGAIFATMAVVVFLCLPIWKEI
;
A
#
# COMPACT_ATOMS: atom_id res chain seq x y z
N MET A 1 2.22 -4.74 40.14
CA MET A 1 2.64 -6.08 39.67
C MET A 1 4.09 -6.36 40.00
N ARG A 2 5.07 -5.64 39.41
CA ARG A 2 6.51 -5.86 39.67
C ARG A 2 6.92 -5.93 41.14
N ARG A 3 6.56 -4.93 41.98
CA ARG A 3 6.94 -4.90 43.40
C ARG A 3 6.39 -6.12 44.18
N LYS A 4 5.10 -6.41 44.03
CA LYS A 4 4.44 -7.58 44.65
C LYS A 4 5.13 -8.91 44.31
N VAL A 5 5.57 -9.06 43.06
CA VAL A 5 6.29 -10.25 42.60
C VAL A 5 7.70 -10.30 43.18
N LEU A 6 8.42 -9.18 43.22
CA LEU A 6 9.73 -9.10 43.85
C LEU A 6 9.67 -9.42 45.34
N ASP A 7 8.67 -8.91 46.05
CA ASP A 7 8.47 -9.18 47.48
C ASP A 7 8.14 -10.67 47.69
N ALA A 8 7.29 -11.26 46.85
CA ALA A 8 6.92 -12.68 46.93
C ALA A 8 8.08 -13.64 46.62
N ILE A 9 8.97 -13.29 45.68
CA ILE A 9 10.17 -14.10 45.34
C ILE A 9 11.15 -14.16 46.52
N THR A 10 11.17 -13.16 47.40
CA THR A 10 12.02 -13.21 48.60
C THR A 10 11.54 -14.24 49.62
N LEU A 11 10.26 -14.63 49.57
CA LEU A 11 9.63 -15.52 50.54
C LEU A 11 9.41 -16.95 50.00
N SER A 12 9.12 -17.09 48.70
CA SER A 12 8.87 -18.40 48.07
C SER A 12 9.45 -18.45 46.64
N THR A 13 9.82 -19.66 46.21
CA THR A 13 10.36 -19.97 44.88
C THR A 13 9.30 -20.58 43.95
N ASP A 14 8.02 -20.52 44.32
CA ASP A 14 6.94 -21.13 43.54
C ASP A 14 6.75 -20.43 42.18
N PRO A 15 6.60 -21.17 41.07
CA PRO A 15 6.48 -20.59 39.73
C PRO A 15 5.18 -19.79 39.53
N GLU A 16 4.14 -20.06 40.33
CA GLU A 16 2.84 -19.38 40.27
C GLU A 16 2.94 -17.89 40.59
N ILE A 17 3.96 -17.47 41.33
CA ILE A 17 4.23 -16.06 41.66
C ILE A 17 4.39 -15.21 40.38
N PHE A 18 4.85 -15.82 39.27
CA PHE A 18 5.02 -15.16 37.98
C PHE A 18 3.79 -15.18 37.08
N ALA A 19 2.73 -15.93 37.42
CA ALA A 19 1.48 -15.98 36.65
C ALA A 19 0.94 -14.59 36.25
N PRO A 20 0.82 -13.60 37.16
CA PRO A 20 0.36 -12.27 36.78
C PRO A 20 1.29 -11.56 35.77
N VAL A 21 2.60 -11.78 35.87
CA VAL A 21 3.58 -11.20 34.92
C VAL A 21 3.45 -11.86 33.55
N ALA A 22 3.34 -13.19 33.53
CA ALA A 22 3.16 -13.95 32.30
C ALA A 22 1.85 -13.55 31.59
N GLU A 23 0.75 -13.42 32.33
CA GLU A 23 -0.53 -12.95 31.79
C GLU A 23 -0.41 -11.53 31.23
N HIS A 24 0.25 -10.62 31.95
CA HIS A 24 0.48 -9.26 31.46
C HIS A 24 1.31 -9.22 30.19
N CYS A 25 2.40 -9.99 30.13
CA CYS A 25 3.22 -10.14 28.93
C CYS A 25 2.41 -10.72 27.76
N HIS A 26 1.59 -11.75 28.01
CA HIS A 26 0.73 -12.34 27.00
C HIS A 26 -0.28 -11.33 26.45
N LEU A 27 -0.92 -10.55 27.34
CA LEU A 27 -1.84 -9.48 26.96
C LEU A 27 -1.13 -8.42 26.10
N LEU A 28 0.04 -7.94 26.51
CA LEU A 28 0.83 -6.97 25.73
C LEU A 28 1.21 -7.51 24.35
N LEU A 29 1.64 -8.77 24.28
CA LEU A 29 1.98 -9.42 23.02
C LEU A 29 0.75 -9.50 22.10
N LYS A 30 -0.41 -9.85 22.64
CA LYS A 30 -1.66 -9.99 21.89
C LYS A 30 -2.24 -8.63 21.44
N SER A 31 -2.26 -7.63 22.32
CA SER A 31 -2.90 -6.34 22.05
C SER A 31 -2.02 -5.38 21.26
N CYS A 32 -0.72 -5.33 21.57
CA CYS A 32 0.20 -4.33 21.04
C CYS A 32 1.13 -4.94 20.01
N SER A 33 1.94 -5.94 20.40
CA SER A 33 2.99 -6.47 19.54
C SER A 33 2.44 -7.16 18.31
N HIS A 34 1.38 -7.97 18.45
CA HIS A 34 0.76 -8.69 17.34
C HIS A 34 0.15 -7.74 16.30
N ARG A 35 -0.61 -6.72 16.75
CA ARG A 35 -1.20 -5.73 15.84
C ARG A 35 -0.13 -4.91 15.13
N ASN A 36 0.92 -4.51 15.85
CA ASN A 36 2.04 -3.79 15.24
C ASN A 36 2.83 -4.67 14.27
N PHE A 37 3.03 -5.95 14.60
CA PHE A 37 3.67 -6.94 13.74
C PHE A 37 2.88 -7.13 12.43
N ILE A 38 1.55 -7.29 12.49
CA ILE A 38 0.71 -7.39 11.29
C ILE A 38 0.80 -6.10 10.47
N ARG A 39 0.63 -4.93 11.10
CA ARG A 39 0.67 -3.64 10.38
C ARG A 39 2.00 -3.46 9.65
N LEU A 40 3.10 -3.76 10.34
CA LEU A 40 4.44 -3.64 9.81
C LEU A 40 4.73 -4.73 8.74
N GLY A 41 4.23 -5.95 8.92
CA GLY A 41 4.39 -7.05 7.96
C GLY A 41 3.56 -6.89 6.68
N VAL A 42 2.44 -6.18 6.74
CA VAL A 42 1.59 -5.86 5.57
C VAL A 42 2.11 -4.63 4.82
N SER A 43 2.66 -3.64 5.52
CA SER A 43 3.19 -2.42 4.90
C SER A 43 4.44 -2.74 4.07
N ASN A 44 4.29 -2.77 2.75
CA ASN A 44 5.36 -3.14 1.82
C ASN A 44 6.19 -1.95 1.33
N GLY A 45 5.65 -0.74 1.42
CA GLY A 45 6.24 0.46 0.83
C GLY A 45 6.80 1.42 1.88
N THR A 46 7.92 2.06 1.54
CA THR A 46 8.37 3.27 2.22
C THR A 46 7.39 4.41 1.99
N PHE A 47 7.45 5.43 2.85
CA PHE A 47 6.69 6.66 2.68
C PHE A 47 6.86 7.27 1.27
N GLU A 48 8.09 7.26 0.74
CA GLU A 48 8.40 7.76 -0.60
C GLU A 48 7.68 6.98 -1.69
N THR A 49 7.73 5.64 -1.68
CA THR A 49 7.05 4.82 -2.70
C THR A 49 5.54 4.96 -2.64
N ILE A 50 4.98 5.07 -1.42
CA ILE A 50 3.55 5.27 -1.20
C ILE A 50 3.14 6.65 -1.72
N CYS A 51 3.92 7.69 -1.43
CA CYS A 51 3.67 9.05 -1.91
C CYS A 51 3.69 9.13 -3.43
N VAL A 52 4.71 8.54 -4.08
CA VAL A 52 4.83 8.50 -5.55
C VAL A 52 3.65 7.75 -6.18
N ALA A 53 3.30 6.58 -5.66
CA ALA A 53 2.19 5.78 -6.19
C ALA A 53 0.84 6.48 -6.00
N THR A 54 0.62 7.12 -4.84
CA THR A 54 -0.61 7.86 -4.55
C THR A 54 -0.73 9.10 -5.43
N THR A 55 0.37 9.85 -5.59
CA THR A 55 0.43 11.02 -6.47
C THR A 55 0.14 10.64 -7.92
N LEU A 56 0.74 9.56 -8.42
CA LEU A 56 0.43 9.01 -9.74
C LEU A 56 -1.07 8.65 -9.86
N GLY A 57 -1.65 8.02 -8.84
CA GLY A 57 -3.07 7.72 -8.78
C GLY A 57 -3.97 8.96 -8.86
N ILE A 58 -3.61 10.03 -8.15
CA ILE A 58 -4.31 11.33 -8.20
C ILE A 58 -4.22 11.93 -9.60
N VAL A 59 -3.03 11.95 -10.19
CA VAL A 59 -2.81 12.48 -11.55
C VAL A 59 -3.63 11.69 -12.58
N LEU A 60 -3.66 10.36 -12.51
CA LEU A 60 -4.49 9.53 -13.39
C LEU A 60 -5.98 9.82 -13.19
N THR A 61 -6.42 9.99 -11.95
CA THR A 61 -7.84 10.26 -11.65
C THR A 61 -8.27 11.62 -12.20
N ILE A 62 -7.49 12.68 -11.92
CA ILE A 62 -7.75 14.03 -12.43
C ILE A 62 -7.65 14.06 -13.96
N GLY A 63 -6.63 13.42 -14.54
CA GLY A 63 -6.45 13.33 -15.99
C GLY A 63 -7.61 12.61 -16.67
N GLY A 64 -8.16 11.55 -16.07
CA GLY A 64 -9.35 10.88 -16.58
C GLY A 64 -10.60 11.75 -16.52
N ILE A 65 -10.76 12.53 -15.44
CA ILE A 65 -11.86 13.51 -15.34
C ILE A 65 -11.71 14.57 -16.44
N MET A 66 -10.52 15.13 -16.59
CA MET A 66 -10.24 16.13 -17.63
C MET A 66 -10.51 15.55 -19.03
N ALA A 67 -10.05 14.34 -19.32
CA ALA A 67 -10.30 13.68 -20.60
C ALA A 67 -11.80 13.44 -20.86
N MET A 68 -12.56 13.05 -19.83
CA MET A 68 -14.02 12.89 -19.96
C MET A 68 -14.70 14.23 -20.24
N LEU A 69 -14.29 15.30 -19.55
CA LEU A 69 -14.85 16.63 -19.78
C LEU A 69 -14.49 17.14 -21.18
N LEU A 70 -13.26 16.94 -21.64
CA LEU A 70 -12.86 17.31 -23.00
C LEU A 70 -13.66 16.53 -24.05
N LEU A 71 -13.89 15.23 -23.86
CA LEU A 71 -14.76 14.43 -24.73
C LEU A 71 -16.23 14.90 -24.69
N ALA A 72 -16.72 15.34 -23.52
CA ALA A 72 -18.10 15.79 -23.36
C ALA A 72 -18.32 17.20 -23.93
N PHE A 73 -17.32 18.07 -23.88
CA PHE A 73 -17.39 19.47 -24.35
C PHE A 73 -16.74 19.67 -25.73
N GLU A 74 -16.26 18.61 -26.39
CA GLU A 74 -15.63 18.74 -27.69
C GLU A 74 -16.59 19.40 -28.70
N SER A 75 -16.09 20.43 -29.37
CA SER A 75 -16.83 21.35 -30.23
C SER A 75 -17.63 20.64 -31.35
N PRO A 76 -18.72 21.25 -31.87
CA PRO A 76 -19.73 20.60 -32.72
C PRO A 76 -19.23 19.98 -34.04
N GLY A 77 -17.98 20.22 -34.46
CA GLY A 77 -17.39 19.58 -35.64
C GLY A 77 -17.13 18.07 -35.48
N PHE A 78 -16.96 17.60 -34.23
CA PHE A 78 -16.74 16.19 -33.90
C PHE A 78 -17.99 15.51 -33.31
N ARG A 79 -19.19 16.10 -33.45
CA ARG A 79 -20.45 15.65 -32.81
C ARG A 79 -20.96 14.26 -33.24
N GLN A 80 -20.27 13.58 -34.14
CA GLN A 80 -20.47 12.16 -34.46
C GLN A 80 -19.71 11.20 -33.52
N CYS A 81 -18.98 11.72 -32.54
CA CYS A 81 -18.27 10.90 -31.56
C CYS A 81 -19.26 10.17 -30.65
N SER A 82 -19.40 8.87 -30.91
CA SER A 82 -20.19 7.94 -30.13
C SER A 82 -19.87 8.02 -28.63
N ARG A 83 -20.90 8.19 -27.79
CA ARG A 83 -20.83 8.20 -26.31
C ARG A 83 -19.99 7.07 -25.73
N TRP A 84 -19.93 5.94 -26.43
CA TRP A 84 -19.14 4.76 -26.09
C TRP A 84 -17.63 5.01 -26.00
N ARG A 85 -17.08 6.10 -26.57
CA ARG A 85 -15.68 6.49 -26.39
C ARG A 85 -15.31 6.78 -24.94
N GLY A 86 -16.28 7.22 -24.12
CA GLY A 86 -16.09 7.43 -22.69
C GLY A 86 -15.69 6.15 -21.92
N ILE A 87 -15.98 4.96 -22.46
CA ILE A 87 -15.53 3.68 -21.87
C ILE A 87 -14.00 3.60 -21.88
N GLY A 88 -13.31 4.23 -22.83
CA GLY A 88 -11.84 4.25 -22.91
C GLY A 88 -11.16 4.88 -21.68
N ILE A 89 -11.89 5.67 -20.89
CA ILE A 89 -11.37 6.34 -19.68
C ILE A 89 -11.53 5.46 -18.44
N TRP A 90 -12.38 4.42 -18.50
CA TRP A 90 -12.56 3.45 -17.43
C TRP A 90 -11.26 2.92 -16.82
N PRO A 91 -10.26 2.43 -17.59
CA PRO A 91 -9.01 1.91 -17.00
C PRO A 91 -8.23 2.99 -16.26
N MET A 92 -8.28 4.25 -16.71
CA MET A 92 -7.57 5.37 -16.09
C MET A 92 -8.14 5.70 -14.71
N TRP A 93 -9.47 5.67 -14.56
CA TRP A 93 -10.13 5.83 -13.26
C TRP A 93 -10.00 4.61 -12.35
N ALA A 94 -10.14 3.40 -12.92
CA ALA A 94 -10.03 2.16 -12.14
C ALA A 94 -8.63 2.02 -11.53
N THR A 95 -7.60 2.27 -12.33
CA THR A 95 -6.21 2.25 -11.87
C THR A 95 -5.89 3.45 -10.98
N GLY A 96 -6.35 4.66 -11.33
CA GLY A 96 -6.15 5.87 -10.53
C GLY A 96 -6.67 5.73 -9.10
N LEU A 97 -7.94 5.38 -8.93
CA LEU A 97 -8.52 5.19 -7.60
C LEU A 97 -7.96 3.94 -6.91
N GLY A 98 -7.68 2.86 -7.64
CA GLY A 98 -7.03 1.68 -7.10
C GLY A 98 -5.67 2.00 -6.45
N LEU A 99 -4.86 2.85 -7.08
CA LEU A 99 -3.59 3.33 -6.54
C LEU A 99 -3.79 4.17 -5.27
N ILE A 100 -4.78 5.06 -5.24
CA ILE A 100 -5.09 5.90 -4.06
C ILE A 100 -5.54 5.03 -2.89
N LEU A 101 -6.48 4.11 -3.09
CA LEU A 101 -6.98 3.21 -2.04
C LEU A 101 -5.88 2.29 -1.49
N SER A 102 -4.96 1.84 -2.35
CA SER A 102 -3.78 1.09 -1.94
C SER A 102 -2.85 1.93 -1.06
N GLY A 103 -2.57 3.16 -1.48
CA GLY A 103 -1.74 4.13 -0.74
C GLY A 103 -2.30 4.49 0.63
N LEU A 104 -3.62 4.69 0.75
CA LEU A 104 -4.31 4.96 2.02
C LEU A 104 -4.17 3.81 3.03
N ARG A 105 -4.00 2.57 2.57
CA ARG A 105 -3.72 1.40 3.42
C ARG A 105 -2.24 1.25 3.76
N GLY A 106 -1.40 2.21 3.41
CA GLY A 106 0.04 2.21 3.70
C GLY A 106 0.79 1.15 2.90
N SER A 107 0.30 0.80 1.71
CA SER A 107 0.93 -0.19 0.85
C SER A 107 1.07 0.36 -0.57
N CYS A 108 2.22 0.10 -1.20
CA CYS A 108 2.44 0.47 -2.60
C CYS A 108 1.91 -0.63 -3.52
N PHE A 109 0.98 -0.29 -4.41
CA PHE A 109 0.33 -1.21 -5.34
C PHE A 109 1.33 -1.99 -6.21
N PHE A 110 2.36 -1.33 -6.74
CA PHE A 110 3.38 -1.97 -7.58
C PHE A 110 4.19 -3.03 -6.83
N LEU A 111 4.52 -2.78 -5.57
CA LEU A 111 5.25 -3.75 -4.75
C LEU A 111 4.36 -4.92 -4.34
N LEU A 112 3.09 -4.64 -4.06
CA LEU A 112 2.10 -5.64 -3.74
C LEU A 112 1.84 -6.61 -4.91
N LEU A 113 1.80 -6.11 -6.16
CA LEU A 113 1.61 -6.95 -7.35
C LEU A 113 2.71 -8.03 -7.46
N PHE A 114 3.94 -7.70 -7.07
CA PHE A 114 5.07 -8.64 -7.10
C PHE A 114 5.29 -9.41 -5.79
N SER A 115 4.42 -9.24 -4.78
CA SER A 115 4.61 -9.82 -3.44
C SER A 115 6.01 -9.54 -2.87
N ARG A 116 6.51 -8.33 -3.14
CA ARG A 116 7.82 -7.84 -2.68
C ARG A 116 7.59 -6.81 -1.59
N ARG A 117 8.49 -6.82 -0.59
CA ARG A 117 8.56 -5.81 0.46
C ARG A 117 9.89 -5.06 0.38
N GLN A 118 9.89 -3.82 0.84
CA GLN A 118 11.15 -3.11 1.10
C GLN A 118 11.74 -3.54 2.46
N PRO A 119 13.07 -3.46 2.63
CA PRO A 119 13.73 -3.77 3.89
C PRO A 119 13.38 -2.70 4.92
N LEU A 120 13.15 -3.17 6.15
CA LEU A 120 12.90 -2.32 7.29
C LEU A 120 14.16 -1.52 7.63
N PRO A 121 14.05 -0.37 8.32
CA PRO A 121 15.20 0.47 8.62
C PRO A 121 16.37 -0.29 9.27
N TRP A 122 16.07 -1.22 10.16
CA TRP A 122 17.09 -2.04 10.83
C TRP A 122 17.72 -3.12 9.95
N GLU A 123 16.96 -3.71 9.02
CA GLU A 123 17.50 -4.68 8.04
C GLU A 123 18.49 -4.00 7.08
N ARG A 124 18.30 -2.71 6.80
CA ARG A 124 19.24 -1.94 5.95
C ARG A 124 20.60 -1.76 6.60
N PHE A 125 20.66 -1.60 7.93
CA PHE A 125 21.92 -1.40 8.64
C PHE A 125 22.81 -2.65 8.62
N GLU A 126 22.23 -3.84 8.69
CA GLU A 126 22.99 -5.10 8.59
C GLU A 126 23.63 -5.25 7.20
N GLU A 127 22.89 -4.92 6.16
CA GLU A 127 23.36 -4.98 4.77
C GLU A 127 24.42 -3.90 4.46
N ASP A 128 24.23 -2.67 4.90
CA ASP A 128 25.19 -1.58 4.65
C ASP A 128 26.54 -1.83 5.34
N ASN A 129 26.52 -2.58 6.45
CA ASN A 129 27.73 -3.04 7.14
C ASN A 129 28.39 -4.27 6.49
N SER A 130 27.69 -4.96 5.58
CA SER A 130 28.24 -6.12 4.88
C SER A 130 29.44 -5.73 4.00
N GLN A 131 30.47 -6.58 3.98
CA GLN A 131 31.68 -6.34 3.20
C GLN A 131 31.43 -6.28 1.69
N ALA A 132 30.33 -6.88 1.21
CA ALA A 132 29.93 -6.85 -0.19
C ALA A 132 29.49 -5.45 -0.66
N GLU A 133 28.80 -4.69 0.19
CA GLU A 133 28.37 -3.31 -0.09
C GLU A 133 29.56 -2.34 -0.16
N LYS A 134 30.58 -2.54 0.68
CA LYS A 134 31.79 -1.70 0.73
C LYS A 134 32.66 -1.81 -0.53
N LYS A 135 32.52 -2.90 -1.31
CA LYS A 135 33.25 -3.12 -2.56
C LYS A 135 32.61 -2.45 -3.79
N LYS A 136 31.39 -1.91 -3.69
CA LYS A 136 30.72 -1.24 -4.83
C LYS A 136 31.36 0.12 -5.12
N ASN A 137 31.52 0.45 -6.41
CA ASN A 137 32.00 1.77 -6.84
C ASN A 137 31.11 2.91 -6.29
N LYS A 138 31.73 4.04 -5.92
CA LYS A 138 31.03 5.20 -5.33
C LYS A 138 29.86 5.69 -6.19
N PHE A 139 29.99 5.67 -7.52
CA PHE A 139 28.93 6.06 -8.45
C PHE A 139 27.74 5.11 -8.39
N ILE A 140 27.97 3.79 -8.39
CA ILE A 140 26.92 2.77 -8.26
C ILE A 140 26.19 2.95 -6.92
N ARG A 141 26.93 3.22 -5.84
CA ARG A 141 26.36 3.47 -4.52
C ARG A 141 25.51 4.75 -4.46
N LEU A 142 25.89 5.80 -5.20
CA LEU A 142 25.12 7.02 -5.31
C LEU A 142 23.83 6.79 -6.12
N VAL A 143 23.92 6.10 -7.25
CA VAL A 143 22.78 5.76 -8.11
C VAL A 143 21.81 4.81 -7.41
N SER A 144 22.31 3.80 -6.68
CA SER A 144 21.47 2.88 -5.89
C SER A 144 20.69 3.59 -4.79
N ARG A 145 21.26 4.65 -4.19
CA ARG A 145 20.55 5.49 -3.21
C ARG A 145 19.43 6.33 -3.81
N LEU A 146 19.53 6.67 -5.10
CA LEU A 146 18.51 7.42 -5.82
C LEU A 146 17.39 6.52 -6.37
N MET A 147 17.65 5.22 -6.57
CA MET A 147 16.62 4.28 -6.99
C MET A 147 15.68 3.94 -5.84
N ILE A 148 14.54 4.65 -5.80
CA ILE A 148 13.42 4.47 -4.86
C ILE A 148 12.93 3.00 -4.75
N PHE A 149 13.21 2.18 -5.77
CA PHE A 149 12.80 0.77 -5.85
C PHE A 149 13.91 -0.25 -5.56
N ASP A 150 15.07 0.18 -5.07
CA ASP A 150 16.17 -0.74 -4.83
C ASP A 150 15.93 -1.65 -3.62
N ARG A 151 16.50 -2.86 -3.67
CA ARG A 151 16.46 -3.93 -2.64
C ARG A 151 15.06 -4.46 -2.30
N LYS A 152 14.45 -5.23 -3.22
CA LYS A 152 13.15 -5.89 -3.02
C LYS A 152 13.29 -7.28 -2.39
N LEU A 153 12.88 -7.44 -1.13
CA LEU A 153 12.83 -8.75 -0.48
C LEU A 153 11.52 -9.47 -0.84
N LYS A 154 11.59 -10.76 -1.16
CA LYS A 154 10.39 -11.58 -1.37
C LYS A 154 9.82 -11.95 0.00
N VAL A 155 8.51 -11.75 0.18
CA VAL A 155 7.83 -12.18 1.40
C VAL A 155 7.87 -13.71 1.46
N LYS A 156 8.57 -14.25 2.47
CA LYS A 156 8.72 -15.70 2.68
C LYS A 156 7.48 -16.34 3.28
N ASP A 157 6.75 -15.58 4.11
CA ASP A 157 5.58 -16.09 4.83
C ASP A 157 4.32 -16.10 3.95
N ASP A 158 3.68 -17.26 3.84
CA ASP A 158 2.47 -17.49 3.06
C ASP A 158 1.26 -16.74 3.61
N ASN A 159 1.18 -16.58 4.93
CA ASN A 159 0.04 -15.91 5.57
C ASN A 159 0.05 -14.41 5.28
N LEU A 160 1.23 -13.78 5.37
CA LEU A 160 1.43 -12.38 5.01
C LEU A 160 1.14 -12.15 3.52
N ARG A 161 1.60 -13.05 2.64
CA ARG A 161 1.32 -12.94 1.20
C ARG A 161 -0.17 -13.01 0.88
N ARG A 162 -0.91 -13.94 1.51
CA ARG A 162 -2.38 -14.01 1.35
C ARG A 162 -3.07 -12.73 1.81
N LEU A 163 -2.61 -12.13 2.91
CA LEU A 163 -3.16 -10.87 3.40
C LEU A 163 -2.88 -9.71 2.44
N GLN A 164 -1.67 -9.64 1.89
CA GLN A 164 -1.29 -8.64 0.88
C GLN A 164 -2.14 -8.76 -0.40
N HIS A 165 -2.36 -9.97 -0.91
CA HIS A 165 -3.23 -10.19 -2.07
C HIS A 165 -4.67 -9.77 -1.81
N LYS A 166 -5.21 -10.02 -0.62
CA LYS A 166 -6.56 -9.53 -0.25
C LYS A 166 -6.62 -8.00 -0.28
N VAL A 167 -5.61 -7.31 0.24
CA VAL A 167 -5.55 -5.84 0.21
C VAL A 167 -5.52 -5.31 -1.22
N VAL A 168 -4.71 -5.91 -2.11
CA VAL A 168 -4.67 -5.56 -3.54
C VAL A 168 -6.01 -5.75 -4.18
N PHE A 169 -6.60 -6.93 -4.02
CA PHE A 169 -7.87 -7.28 -4.63
C PHE A 169 -8.97 -6.32 -4.19
N GLN A 170 -9.03 -6.00 -2.89
CA GLN A 170 -9.98 -5.00 -2.37
C GLN A 170 -9.74 -3.59 -2.94
N SER A 171 -8.49 -3.16 -3.12
CA SER A 171 -8.20 -1.85 -3.73
C SER A 171 -8.57 -1.80 -5.20
N LEU A 172 -8.28 -2.87 -5.96
CA LEU A 172 -8.62 -2.98 -7.37
C LEU A 172 -10.14 -3.05 -7.58
N LEU A 173 -10.83 -3.82 -6.75
CA LEU A 173 -12.29 -3.91 -6.77
C LEU A 173 -12.93 -2.56 -6.45
N GLY A 174 -12.43 -1.86 -5.43
CA GLY A 174 -12.90 -0.51 -5.10
C GLY A 174 -12.69 0.49 -6.25
N GLY A 175 -11.53 0.46 -6.90
CA GLY A 175 -11.24 1.28 -8.08
C GLY A 175 -12.16 0.96 -9.26
N ALA A 176 -12.38 -0.33 -9.54
CA ALA A 176 -13.26 -0.78 -10.61
C ALA A 176 -14.72 -0.35 -10.38
N ILE A 177 -15.25 -0.50 -9.16
CA ILE A 177 -16.62 -0.09 -8.81
C ILE A 177 -16.80 1.43 -8.98
N PHE A 178 -15.82 2.22 -8.56
CA PHE A 178 -15.88 3.67 -8.76
C PHE A 178 -15.85 4.03 -10.25
N ALA A 179 -14.95 3.41 -11.02
CA ALA A 179 -14.82 3.68 -12.44
C ALA A 179 -16.09 3.30 -13.21
N THR A 180 -16.74 2.17 -12.89
CA THR A 180 -18.02 1.79 -13.50
C THR A 180 -19.12 2.79 -13.15
N MET A 181 -19.26 3.18 -11.87
CA MET A 181 -20.22 4.21 -11.46
C MET A 181 -19.99 5.53 -12.21
N ALA A 182 -18.75 6.02 -12.24
CA ALA A 182 -18.41 7.28 -12.89
C ALA A 182 -18.72 7.23 -14.39
N VAL A 183 -18.31 6.17 -15.10
CA VAL A 183 -18.60 6.03 -16.54
C VAL A 183 -20.11 5.99 -16.79
N VAL A 184 -20.88 5.23 -16.01
CA VAL A 184 -22.33 5.16 -16.15
C VAL A 184 -22.98 6.53 -15.98
N VAL A 185 -22.57 7.30 -14.95
CA VAL A 185 -23.06 8.66 -14.73
C VAL A 185 -22.81 9.53 -15.95
N PHE A 186 -21.57 9.56 -16.46
CA PHE A 186 -21.21 10.41 -17.61
C PHE A 186 -21.90 9.97 -18.91
N LEU A 187 -22.12 8.67 -19.13
CA LEU A 187 -22.84 8.15 -20.29
C LEU A 187 -24.34 8.49 -20.26
N CYS A 188 -24.93 8.58 -19.07
CA CYS A 188 -26.34 8.92 -18.89
C CYS A 188 -26.63 10.42 -18.94
N LEU A 189 -25.60 11.28 -18.97
CA LEU A 189 -25.80 12.73 -19.04
C LEU A 189 -26.50 13.12 -20.36
N PRO A 190 -27.46 14.08 -20.31
CA PRO A 190 -28.21 14.51 -21.49
C PRO A 190 -27.35 15.25 -22.53
N ILE A 191 -26.09 15.51 -22.24
CA ILE A 191 -25.09 16.12 -23.13
C ILE A 191 -24.92 15.28 -24.42
N TRP A 192 -25.15 13.97 -24.34
CA TRP A 192 -25.02 13.04 -25.47
C TRP A 192 -26.31 12.84 -26.28
N LYS A 193 -27.40 13.53 -25.94
CA LYS A 193 -28.64 13.50 -26.71
C LYS A 193 -28.48 14.49 -27.85
N GLU A 194 -28.59 14.00 -29.09
CA GLU A 194 -28.63 14.86 -30.27
C GLU A 194 -29.79 15.87 -30.09
N ILE A 195 -29.47 17.16 -30.29
CA ILE A 195 -30.46 18.22 -30.47
C ILE A 195 -30.82 18.23 -31.94
#